data_AF-A0A920MUK3-F1
#
_entry.id   AF-A0A920MUK3-F1
#
_cell.length_a   1.000
_cell.length_b   1.000
_cell.length_c   1.000
_cell.angle_alpha   90.00
_cell.angle_beta   90.00
_cell.angle_gamma   90.00
#
_symmetry.space_group_name_H-M   'P 1'
#
loop_
_entity.id
_entity.type
_entity.pdbx_description
1 polymer ?
#
loop_
_entity_poly.entity_id
_entity_poly.type
_entity_poly.pdbx_seq_one_letter_code
_entity_poly.pdbx_strand_id
1 'polypeptide(L)'
;MWLVATQTEHLKLTPEQAEKFFPLQREYHAKVEELKKGHRTRLSRLRTAAKDDRSKFDADAALKVQMSVKRAMLDEHEKFLNSAKNVLEKDQWVKLIYFEDTIRKKMSEGAKNKQQDMKKMRPNNHRPDSKSKSGWQQRGRGPMRGTR
;
A
#
# COMPACT_ATOMS: atom_id res chain seq x y z
N MET A 1 11.23 -4.72 4.40
CA MET A 1 12.34 -5.54 3.89
C MET A 1 12.33 -5.72 2.36
N TRP A 2 11.29 -5.30 1.62
CA TRP A 2 11.22 -5.48 0.15
C TRP A 2 12.05 -4.46 -0.65
N LEU A 3 12.14 -3.20 -0.21
CA LEU A 3 12.86 -2.17 -0.97
C LEU A 3 14.36 -2.47 -1.17
N VAL A 4 15.03 -3.07 -0.16
CA VAL A 4 16.49 -3.24 -0.10
C VAL A 4 17.04 -4.11 -1.23
N ALA A 5 16.46 -5.30 -1.41
CA ALA A 5 16.89 -6.24 -2.44
C ALA A 5 16.62 -5.69 -3.86
N THR A 6 15.48 -5.03 -4.06
CA THR A 6 15.19 -4.34 -5.33
C THR A 6 16.12 -3.16 -5.60
N GLN A 7 16.62 -2.46 -4.57
CA GLN A 7 17.47 -1.29 -4.74
C GLN A 7 18.85 -1.69 -5.29
N THR A 8 19.40 -2.79 -4.79
CA THR A 8 20.73 -3.29 -5.18
C THR A 8 20.77 -3.90 -6.57
N GLU A 9 19.71 -4.61 -6.99
CA GLU A 9 19.58 -5.06 -8.39
C GLU A 9 19.43 -3.88 -9.35
N HIS A 10 18.71 -2.82 -8.94
CA HIS A 10 18.50 -1.63 -9.76
C HIS A 10 19.72 -0.70 -9.86
N LEU A 11 20.61 -0.71 -8.86
CA LEU A 11 21.78 0.16 -8.82
C LEU A 11 23.00 -0.39 -9.57
N LYS A 12 23.05 -1.71 -9.85
CA LYS A 12 24.20 -2.37 -10.51
C LYS A 12 25.54 -1.93 -9.88
N LEU A 13 25.65 -2.07 -8.57
CA LEU A 13 26.84 -1.67 -7.82
C LEU A 13 28.05 -2.54 -8.20
N THR A 14 29.22 -1.94 -8.29
CA THR A 14 30.47 -2.71 -8.32
C THR A 14 30.74 -3.33 -6.93
N PRO A 15 31.57 -4.38 -6.83
CA PRO A 15 31.91 -4.98 -5.54
C PRO A 15 32.45 -3.97 -4.51
N GLU A 16 33.33 -3.07 -4.93
CA GLU A 16 33.92 -2.02 -4.08
C GLU A 16 32.88 -1.00 -3.59
N GLN A 17 31.93 -0.64 -4.45
CA GLN A 17 30.82 0.24 -4.07
C GLN A 17 29.88 -0.46 -3.09
N ALA A 18 29.56 -1.73 -3.34
CA ALA A 18 28.71 -2.55 -2.49
C ALA A 18 29.26 -2.67 -1.06
N GLU A 19 30.56 -2.92 -0.91
CA GLU A 19 31.22 -3.02 0.40
C GLU A 19 31.04 -1.76 1.26
N LYS A 20 31.04 -0.58 0.64
CA LYS A 20 30.83 0.70 1.34
C LYS A 20 29.36 1.08 1.47
N PHE A 21 28.53 0.71 0.49
CA PHE A 21 27.12 1.07 0.44
C PHE A 21 26.25 0.27 1.42
N PHE A 22 26.49 -1.05 1.54
CA PHE A 22 25.67 -1.90 2.40
C PHE A 22 25.73 -1.54 3.89
N PRO A 23 26.89 -1.19 4.49
CA PRO A 23 26.94 -0.70 5.86
C PRO A 23 26.11 0.57 6.07
N LEU A 24 26.21 1.55 5.16
CA LEU A 24 25.43 2.79 5.22
C LEU A 24 23.92 2.50 5.16
N GLN A 25 23.53 1.58 4.28
CA GLN A 25 22.14 1.18 4.12
C GLN A 25 21.63 0.45 5.38
N ARG A 26 22.42 -0.44 5.98
CA ARG A 26 22.07 -1.12 7.23
C ARG A 26 21.87 -0.14 8.37
N GLU A 27 22.76 0.83 8.53
CA GLU A 27 22.65 1.86 9.57
C GLU A 27 21.38 2.70 9.39
N TYR A 28 21.12 3.16 8.17
CA TYR A 28 19.87 3.85 7.83
C TYR A 28 18.63 3.03 8.21
N HIS A 29 18.60 1.75 7.85
CA HIS A 29 17.47 0.88 8.20
C HIS A 29 17.31 0.67 9.71
N ALA A 30 18.42 0.51 10.44
CA ALA A 30 18.37 0.38 11.89
C ALA A 30 17.72 1.62 12.53
N LYS A 31 18.15 2.82 12.12
CA LYS A 31 17.58 4.10 12.60
C LYS A 31 16.11 4.26 12.22
N VAL A 32 15.75 3.94 10.98
CA VAL A 32 14.35 4.00 10.53
C VAL A 32 13.46 3.02 11.30
N GLU A 33 13.93 1.80 11.57
CA GLU A 33 13.17 0.84 12.36
C GLU A 33 13.06 1.26 13.83
N GLU A 34 14.08 1.87 14.40
CA GLU A 34 14.01 2.47 15.73
C GLU A 34 12.96 3.60 15.79
N LEU A 35 12.95 4.52 14.82
CA LEU A 35 11.95 5.58 14.69
C LEU A 35 10.53 5.01 14.57
N LYS A 36 10.34 3.96 13.76
CA LYS A 36 9.05 3.28 13.63
C LYS A 36 8.61 2.57 14.91
N LYS A 37 9.54 1.92 15.62
CA LYS A 37 9.25 1.30 16.92
C LYS A 37 8.83 2.37 17.93
N GLY A 38 9.57 3.47 18.01
CA GLY A 38 9.22 4.62 18.84
C GLY A 38 7.84 5.19 18.50
N HIS A 39 7.53 5.32 17.21
CA HIS A 39 6.21 5.75 16.73
C HIS A 39 5.10 4.81 17.21
N ARG A 40 5.25 3.49 17.01
CA ARG A 40 4.28 2.49 17.43
C ARG A 40 4.04 2.54 18.94
N THR A 41 5.10 2.62 19.74
CA THR A 41 4.99 2.70 21.20
C THR A 41 4.25 3.95 21.65
N ARG A 42 4.59 5.13 21.10
CA ARG A 42 3.94 6.41 21.47
C ARG A 42 2.46 6.41 21.06
N LEU A 43 2.14 5.96 19.85
CA LEU A 43 0.76 5.89 19.37
C LEU A 43 -0.05 4.83 20.12
N SER A 44 0.56 3.71 20.49
CA SER A 44 -0.07 2.68 21.32
C SER A 44 -0.45 3.22 22.69
N ARG A 45 0.41 4.04 23.32
CA ARG A 45 0.09 4.66 24.62
C ARG A 45 -1.13 5.57 24.52
N LEU A 46 -1.20 6.41 23.48
CA LEU A 46 -2.36 7.28 23.23
C LEU A 46 -3.64 6.47 22.99
N ARG A 47 -3.54 5.37 22.24
CA ARG A 47 -4.68 4.45 22.03
C ARG A 47 -5.13 3.76 23.31
N THR A 48 -4.19 3.27 24.13
CA THR A 48 -4.51 2.61 25.40
C THR A 48 -5.16 3.58 26.39
N ALA A 49 -4.71 4.84 26.43
CA ALA A 49 -5.30 5.86 27.29
C ALA A 49 -6.77 6.18 26.93
N ALA A 50 -7.15 6.00 25.66
CA ALA A 50 -8.50 6.22 25.16
C ALA A 50 -9.28 4.91 24.90
N LYS A 51 -8.84 3.79 25.50
CA LYS A 51 -9.39 2.46 25.22
C LYS A 51 -10.88 2.36 25.58
N ASP A 52 -11.24 2.88 26.75
CA ASP A 52 -12.60 2.79 27.29
C ASP A 52 -13.45 4.02 26.91
N ASP A 53 -12.80 5.10 26.50
CA ASP A 53 -13.46 6.35 26.09
C ASP A 53 -12.68 7.04 24.97
N ARG A 54 -13.25 7.01 23.75
CA ARG A 54 -12.65 7.61 22.56
C ARG A 54 -12.57 9.13 22.62
N SER A 55 -13.41 9.79 23.42
CA SER A 55 -13.35 11.26 23.57
C SER A 55 -12.06 11.70 24.27
N LYS A 56 -11.43 10.81 25.04
CA LYS A 56 -10.12 11.02 25.69
C LYS A 56 -8.93 10.81 24.74
N PHE A 57 -9.18 10.47 23.48
CA PHE A 57 -8.11 10.34 22.51
C PHE A 57 -7.54 11.71 22.14
N ASP A 58 -6.30 11.94 22.52
CA ASP A 58 -5.57 13.14 22.16
C ASP A 58 -5.10 13.08 20.69
N ALA A 59 -5.96 13.60 19.81
CA ALA A 59 -5.72 13.66 18.37
C ALA A 59 -4.55 14.58 18.01
N ASP A 60 -4.38 15.68 18.74
CA ASP A 60 -3.29 16.63 18.49
C ASP A 60 -1.93 16.04 18.87
N ALA A 61 -1.85 15.33 20.00
CA ALA A 61 -0.65 14.58 20.37
C ALA A 61 -0.36 13.46 19.36
N ALA A 62 -1.39 12.75 18.88
CA ALA A 62 -1.22 11.71 17.87
C ALA A 62 -0.69 12.29 16.55
N LEU A 63 -1.25 13.42 16.10
CA LEU A 63 -0.79 14.13 14.90
C LEU A 63 0.65 14.62 15.07
N LYS A 64 0.99 15.20 16.23
CA LYS A 64 2.34 15.66 16.54
C LYS A 64 3.36 14.52 16.51
N VAL A 65 3.04 13.37 17.09
CA VAL A 65 3.88 12.16 17.05
C VAL A 65 4.04 11.66 15.63
N GLN A 66 2.97 11.67 14.83
CA GLN A 66 3.05 11.27 13.43
C GLN A 66 3.94 12.21 12.61
N MET A 67 3.78 13.52 12.79
CA MET A 67 4.58 14.52 12.08
C MET A 67 6.05 14.52 12.50
N SER A 68 6.35 14.37 13.80
CA SER A 68 7.73 14.32 14.28
C SER A 68 8.48 13.11 13.72
N VAL A 69 7.82 11.96 13.65
CA VAL A 69 8.45 10.73 13.11
C VAL A 69 8.67 10.86 11.61
N LYS A 70 7.72 11.44 10.86
CA LYS A 70 7.90 11.71 9.43
C LYS A 70 9.10 12.61 9.17
N ARG A 71 9.24 13.70 9.93
CA ARG A 71 10.40 14.60 9.83
C ARG A 71 11.71 13.87 10.13
N ALA A 72 11.79 13.16 11.25
CA ALA A 72 12.99 12.40 11.60
C ALA A 72 13.37 11.34 10.55
N MET A 73 12.37 10.69 9.93
CA MET A 73 12.63 9.74 8.84
C MET A 73 13.17 10.43 7.57
N LEU A 74 12.69 11.63 7.26
CA LEU A 74 13.21 12.43 6.13
C LEU A 74 14.64 12.89 6.41
N ASP A 75 14.92 13.36 7.62
CA ASP A 75 16.26 13.80 8.02
C ASP A 75 17.27 12.63 7.93
N GLU A 76 16.90 11.43 8.38
CA GLU A 76 17.76 10.25 8.24
C GLU A 76 17.89 9.78 6.79
N HIS A 77 16.86 9.96 5.96
CA HIS A 77 16.93 9.65 4.54
C HIS A 77 17.87 10.60 3.80
N GLU A 78 17.82 11.90 4.11
CA GLU A 78 18.74 12.89 3.56
C GLU A 78 20.19 12.57 3.94
N LYS A 79 20.45 12.26 5.22
CA LYS A 79 21.79 11.83 5.67
C LYS A 79 22.29 10.61 4.90
N PHE A 80 21.42 9.60 4.71
CA PHE A 80 21.76 8.42 3.92
C PHE A 80 22.11 8.77 2.46
N LEU A 81 21.30 9.59 1.79
CA LEU A 81 21.56 10.01 0.41
C LEU A 81 22.86 10.81 0.28
N ASN A 82 23.15 11.69 1.24
CA ASN A 82 24.39 12.47 1.27
C ASN A 82 25.62 11.58 1.49
N SER A 83 25.54 10.58 2.37
CA SER A 83 26.61 9.60 2.55
C SER A 83 26.81 8.72 1.31
N ALA A 84 25.70 8.30 0.67
CA ALA A 84 25.74 7.48 -0.53
C ALA A 84 26.31 8.23 -1.75
N LYS A 85 26.18 9.56 -1.81
CA LYS A 85 26.74 10.41 -2.88
C LYS A 85 28.25 10.21 -3.08
N ASN A 86 28.99 9.95 -2.00
CA ASN A 86 30.45 9.77 -2.05
C ASN A 86 30.87 8.34 -2.42
N VAL A 87 29.91 7.41 -2.49
CA VAL A 87 30.15 5.98 -2.77
C VAL A 87 29.62 5.61 -4.16
N LEU A 88 28.57 6.27 -4.62
CA LEU A 88 27.88 5.97 -5.87
C LEU A 88 28.29 6.93 -6.99
N GLU A 89 28.27 6.42 -8.22
CA GLU A 89 28.34 7.25 -9.41
C GLU A 89 27.10 8.14 -9.52
N LYS A 90 27.21 9.27 -10.21
CA LYS A 90 26.12 10.26 -10.33
C LYS A 90 24.83 9.62 -10.85
N ASP A 91 24.90 8.75 -11.86
CA ASP A 91 23.73 8.07 -12.42
C ASP A 91 23.10 7.07 -11.44
N GLN A 92 23.91 6.39 -10.62
CA GLN A 92 23.43 5.49 -9.58
C GLN A 92 22.77 6.29 -8.45
N TRP A 93 23.36 7.41 -8.05
CA TRP A 93 22.81 8.30 -7.04
C TRP A 93 21.48 8.92 -7.48
N VAL A 94 21.37 9.37 -8.72
CA VAL A 94 20.11 9.85 -9.30
C VAL A 94 19.04 8.75 -9.30
N LYS A 95 19.39 7.52 -9.70
CA LYS A 95 18.47 6.37 -9.62
C LYS A 95 18.01 6.11 -8.18
N LEU A 96 18.90 6.26 -7.20
CA LEU A 96 18.59 6.10 -5.78
C LEU A 96 17.56 7.12 -5.30
N ILE A 97 17.70 8.40 -5.68
CA ILE A 97 16.76 9.48 -5.33
C ILE A 97 15.36 9.18 -5.89
N TYR A 98 15.27 8.84 -7.18
CA TYR A 98 13.98 8.57 -7.83
C TYR A 98 13.43 7.17 -7.54
N PHE A 99 14.17 6.34 -6.80
CA PHE A 99 13.79 4.95 -6.55
C PHE A 99 12.49 4.86 -5.75
N GLU A 100 12.32 5.69 -4.71
CA GLU A 100 11.10 5.69 -3.90
C GLU A 100 9.87 6.08 -4.72
N ASP A 101 9.96 7.15 -5.53
CA ASP A 101 8.87 7.56 -6.42
C ASP A 101 8.56 6.50 -7.47
N THR A 102 9.59 5.87 -8.02
CA THR A 102 9.43 4.81 -9.03
C THR A 102 8.77 3.57 -8.45
N ILE A 103 9.19 3.12 -7.26
CA ILE A 103 8.54 1.99 -6.58
C ILE A 103 7.13 2.35 -6.13
N ARG A 104 6.91 3.56 -5.59
CA ARG A 104 5.59 4.02 -5.17
C ARG A 104 4.63 4.08 -6.36
N LYS A 105 5.11 4.56 -7.51
CA LYS A 105 4.36 4.57 -8.77
C LYS A 105 4.02 3.14 -9.22
N LYS A 106 5.00 2.24 -9.30
CA LYS A 106 4.78 0.82 -9.64
C LYS A 106 3.82 0.11 -8.69
N MET A 107 3.93 0.35 -7.38
CA MET A 107 3.01 -0.18 -6.37
C MET A 107 1.59 0.37 -6.55
N SER A 108 1.45 1.66 -6.86
CA SER A 108 0.15 2.29 -7.12
C SER A 108 -0.50 1.77 -8.41
N GLU A 109 0.30 1.53 -9.45
CA GLU A 109 -0.14 0.94 -10.72
C GLU A 109 -0.54 -0.53 -10.54
N GLY A 110 0.24 -1.32 -9.80
CA GLY A 110 -0.10 -2.69 -9.45
C GLY A 110 -1.39 -2.79 -8.62
N ALA A 111 -1.62 -1.86 -7.70
CA ALA A 111 -2.86 -1.79 -6.93
C ALA A 111 -4.07 -1.42 -7.81
N LYS A 112 -3.90 -0.49 -8.75
CA LYS A 112 -4.94 -0.13 -9.74
C LYS A 112 -5.27 -1.31 -10.65
N ASN A 113 -4.26 -2.04 -11.13
CA ASN A 113 -4.47 -3.21 -11.99
C ASN A 113 -5.21 -4.32 -11.24
N LYS A 114 -4.83 -4.65 -9.99
CA LYS A 114 -5.57 -5.59 -9.15
C LYS A 114 -7.02 -5.15 -8.89
N GLN A 115 -7.25 -3.85 -8.68
CA GLN A 115 -8.60 -3.33 -8.48
C GLN A 115 -9.44 -3.43 -9.76
N GLN A 116 -8.85 -3.19 -10.93
CA GLN A 116 -9.52 -3.37 -12.23
C GLN A 116 -9.82 -4.83 -12.51
N ASP A 117 -8.89 -5.75 -12.22
CA ASP A 117 -9.09 -7.19 -12.39
C ASP A 117 -10.19 -7.72 -11.48
N MET A 118 -10.21 -7.29 -10.20
CA MET A 118 -11.32 -7.61 -9.30
C MET A 118 -12.65 -7.04 -9.79
N LYS A 119 -12.66 -5.84 -10.40
CA LYS A 119 -13.87 -5.22 -10.95
C LYS A 119 -14.39 -5.99 -12.18
N LYS A 120 -13.50 -6.59 -12.98
CA LYS A 120 -13.83 -7.48 -14.11
C LYS A 120 -14.31 -8.86 -13.64
N MET A 121 -13.87 -9.34 -12.49
CA MET A 121 -14.28 -10.64 -11.90
C MET A 121 -15.55 -10.56 -11.04
N ARG A 122 -16.12 -9.37 -10.79
CA ARG A 122 -17.42 -9.26 -10.11
C ARG A 122 -18.50 -9.83 -11.04
N PRO A 123 -19.29 -10.83 -10.60
CA PRO A 123 -20.41 -11.32 -11.39
C PRO A 123 -21.32 -10.14 -11.71
N ASN A 124 -21.68 -10.01 -12.98
CA ASN A 124 -22.62 -9.01 -13.43
C ASN A 124 -23.99 -9.36 -12.87
N ASN A 125 -24.31 -8.93 -11.65
CA ASN A 125 -25.66 -9.01 -11.09
C ASN A 125 -26.55 -8.01 -11.83
N HIS A 126 -26.82 -8.28 -13.10
CA HIS A 126 -28.05 -7.85 -13.73
C HIS A 126 -29.18 -8.56 -12.99
N ARG A 127 -29.75 -7.84 -12.02
CA ARG A 127 -31.01 -8.20 -11.40
C ARG A 127 -32.03 -8.31 -12.55
N PRO A 128 -32.60 -9.49 -12.86
CA PRO A 128 -33.58 -9.57 -13.93
C PRO A 128 -34.72 -8.63 -13.57
N ASP A 129 -35.06 -7.72 -14.48
CA ASP A 129 -36.23 -6.86 -14.36
C ASP A 129 -37.44 -7.76 -14.10
N SER A 130 -38.15 -7.48 -13.00
CA SER A 130 -39.39 -8.11 -12.57
C SER A 130 -40.58 -7.88 -13.53
N LYS A 131 -40.33 -7.72 -14.84
CA LYS A 131 -41.35 -7.59 -15.89
C LYS A 131 -41.19 -8.68 -16.95
N SER A 132 -41.40 -9.92 -16.53
CA SER A 132 -41.69 -11.03 -17.44
C SER A 132 -42.92 -11.80 -16.94
N LYS A 133 -44.08 -11.13 -16.98
CA LYS A 133 -45.37 -11.83 -17.07
C LYS A 133 -45.58 -12.23 -18.53
N SER A 134 -45.42 -13.51 -18.87
CA SER A 134 -46.21 -14.22 -19.89
C SER A 134 -45.56 -15.57 -20.24
N GLY A 135 -46.29 -16.68 -20.13
CA GLY A 135 -45.89 -17.91 -20.82
C GLY A 135 -46.55 -19.21 -20.42
N TRP A 136 -47.09 -19.34 -19.19
CA TRP A 136 -47.63 -20.64 -18.72
C TRP A 136 -49.09 -20.58 -18.21
N GLN A 137 -49.84 -19.55 -18.59
CA GLN A 137 -51.30 -19.49 -18.42
C GLN A 137 -52.02 -19.49 -19.77
N GLN A 138 -51.66 -20.40 -20.67
CA GLN A 138 -52.50 -20.78 -21.82
C GLN A 138 -52.27 -22.25 -22.17
N ARG A 139 -52.63 -23.17 -21.26
CA ARG A 139 -53.00 -24.54 -21.63
C ARG A 139 -54.12 -24.99 -20.71
N GLY A 140 -55.34 -24.87 -21.20
CA GLY A 140 -56.50 -25.42 -20.52
C GLY A 140 -57.82 -24.73 -20.83
N ARG A 141 -58.16 -24.52 -22.11
CA ARG A 141 -59.56 -24.63 -22.59
C ARG A 141 -59.60 -24.93 -24.09
N GLY A 142 -60.24 -26.03 -24.43
CA GLY A 142 -60.82 -26.33 -25.74
C GLY A 142 -60.96 -27.83 -25.98
N PRO A 143 -62.02 -28.31 -26.65
CA PRO A 143 -63.44 -27.94 -26.55
C PRO A 143 -64.32 -29.14 -26.11
N MET A 144 -65.56 -28.85 -25.71
CA MET A 144 -66.63 -29.83 -25.45
C MET A 144 -67.05 -30.61 -26.71
N ARG A 145 -67.42 -31.89 -26.55
CA ARG A 145 -68.46 -32.59 -27.32
C ARG A 145 -68.97 -33.79 -26.51
N GLY A 146 -70.29 -33.95 -26.45
CA GLY A 146 -71.01 -34.87 -25.57
C GLY A 146 -71.58 -36.12 -26.27
N THR A 147 -72.54 -36.74 -25.57
CA THR A 147 -73.37 -37.92 -25.90
C THR A 147 -72.59 -39.24 -25.96
N ARG A 148 -73.05 -40.36 -25.39
CA ARG A 148 -74.40 -40.88 -25.15
C ARG A 148 -74.40 -41.80 -23.92
#